data_AF-Q5BZ82-F1
#
_entry.id   AF-Q5BZ82-F1
#
_cell.length_a   1.000
_cell.length_b   1.000
_cell.length_c   1.000
_cell.angle_alpha   90.00
_cell.angle_beta   90.00
_cell.angle_gamma   90.00
#
_symmetry.space_group_name_H-M   'P 1'
#
loop_
_entity.id
_entity.type
_entity.pdbx_description
1 polymer ?
#
loop_
_entity_poly.entity_id
_entity_poly.type
_entity_poly.pdbx_seq_one_letter_code
_entity_poly.pdbx_strand_id
1 'polypeptide(L)'
;MNVASPEVEHLLVEEYKNQGNECYKQGMYNEAIIWYTKGLDIDSTNVLLYNNRSAAYLMINKPLDAYKDASRSVSLDSQNVKSVLRCVKCCLTLGDLDEAKRLCSIVRELEPANTEFRTLLQKIGLLSETYRSYEEKLSTSDFRHALYLITKCTESAPASLNFNLQRLHVLIQLKKFTEAKSLVENLLHSHDSSVDLLFYRGLCLYYLDHFDKAISHFQHVLRLHPDHVETQKVFKRAKNLLKFKEEGNTF
;
A
#
# COMPACT_ATOMS: atom_id res chain seq x y z
N MET A 1 -16.00 -40.23 -8.72
CA MET A 1 -15.26 -39.19 -8.00
C MET A 1 -14.51 -39.88 -6.89
N ASN A 2 -13.19 -40.02 -7.03
CA ASN A 2 -12.36 -40.67 -6.00
C ASN A 2 -12.12 -39.62 -4.92
N VAL A 3 -12.91 -39.63 -3.85
CA VAL A 3 -12.64 -38.80 -2.68
C VAL A 3 -11.41 -39.42 -2.02
N ALA A 4 -10.27 -38.75 -2.09
CA ALA A 4 -9.07 -39.20 -1.42
C ALA A 4 -9.38 -39.34 0.08
N SER A 5 -8.84 -40.37 0.74
CA SER A 5 -9.03 -40.50 2.19
C SER A 5 -8.37 -39.31 2.92
N PRO A 6 -8.89 -38.86 4.07
CA PRO A 6 -8.32 -37.74 4.84
C PRO A 6 -6.80 -37.86 5.10
N GLU A 7 -6.30 -39.09 5.28
CA GLU A 7 -4.87 -39.37 5.45
C GLU A 7 -4.05 -39.03 4.19
N VAL A 8 -4.59 -39.29 3.00
CA VAL A 8 -3.95 -38.98 1.71
C VAL A 8 -3.96 -37.48 1.47
N GLU A 9 -5.06 -36.79 1.79
CA GLU A 9 -5.15 -35.33 1.72
C GLU A 9 -4.14 -34.66 2.64
N HIS A 10 -4.01 -35.14 3.89
CA HIS A 10 -3.01 -34.63 4.83
C HIS A 10 -1.57 -34.80 4.32
N LEU A 11 -1.22 -35.98 3.81
CA LEU A 11 0.12 -36.23 3.23
C LEU A 11 0.39 -35.33 2.02
N LEU A 12 -0.62 -35.08 1.20
CA LEU A 12 -0.49 -34.23 0.02
C LEU A 12 -0.30 -32.76 0.39
N VAL A 13 -1.01 -32.27 1.41
CA VAL A 13 -0.82 -30.92 1.98
C VAL A 13 0.60 -30.75 2.51
N GLU A 14 1.12 -31.76 3.22
CA GLU A 14 2.49 -31.73 3.76
C GLU A 14 3.54 -31.70 2.63
N GLU A 15 3.35 -32.50 1.58
CA GLU A 15 4.22 -32.50 0.40
C GLU A 15 4.22 -31.12 -0.29
N TYR A 16 3.04 -30.54 -0.55
CA TYR A 16 2.94 -29.20 -1.14
C TYR A 16 3.57 -28.12 -0.27
N LYS A 17 3.40 -28.20 1.05
CA LYS A 17 4.11 -27.32 1.99
C LYS A 17 5.62 -27.44 1.84
N ASN A 18 6.15 -28.66 1.75
CA ASN A 18 7.58 -28.93 1.65
C ASN A 18 8.17 -28.44 0.32
N GLN A 19 7.48 -28.66 -0.80
CA GLN A 19 7.85 -28.10 -2.10
C GLN A 19 7.87 -26.56 -2.07
N GLY A 20 6.84 -25.95 -1.47
CA GLY A 20 6.80 -24.49 -1.29
C GLY A 20 7.95 -23.96 -0.45
N ASN A 21 8.29 -24.67 0.64
CA ASN A 21 9.42 -24.31 1.50
C ASN A 21 10.76 -24.41 0.75
N GLU A 22 10.92 -25.41 -0.12
CA GLU A 22 12.14 -25.58 -0.92
C GLU A 22 12.28 -24.46 -1.96
N CYS A 23 11.21 -24.17 -2.70
CA CYS A 23 11.18 -23.02 -3.61
C CYS A 23 11.49 -21.70 -2.86
N TYR A 24 10.94 -21.51 -1.65
CA TYR A 24 11.20 -20.33 -0.84
C TYR A 24 12.68 -20.20 -0.47
N LYS A 25 13.33 -21.29 -0.03
CA LYS A 25 14.77 -21.30 0.31
C LYS A 25 15.64 -20.97 -0.90
N GLN A 26 15.22 -21.37 -2.10
CA GLN A 26 15.91 -21.09 -3.36
C GLN A 26 15.63 -19.67 -3.90
N GLY A 27 14.81 -18.87 -3.22
CA GLY A 27 14.41 -17.53 -3.68
C GLY A 27 13.36 -17.53 -4.79
N MET A 28 12.81 -18.70 -5.14
CA MET A 28 11.75 -18.88 -6.12
C MET A 28 10.38 -18.62 -5.46
N TYR A 29 10.13 -17.36 -5.11
CA TYR A 29 8.98 -16.98 -4.28
C TYR A 29 7.64 -17.14 -5.00
N ASN A 30 7.58 -16.90 -6.31
CA ASN A 30 6.34 -17.09 -7.08
C ASN A 30 5.95 -18.57 -7.13
N GLU A 31 6.93 -19.45 -7.31
CA GLU A 31 6.79 -20.91 -7.30
C GLU A 31 6.37 -21.39 -5.90
N ALA A 32 6.98 -20.84 -4.85
CA ALA A 32 6.59 -21.11 -3.48
C ALA A 32 5.10 -20.77 -3.23
N ILE A 33 4.64 -19.61 -3.72
CA ILE A 33 3.23 -19.20 -3.62
C ILE A 33 2.30 -20.21 -4.30
N ILE A 34 2.68 -20.73 -5.48
CA ILE A 34 1.89 -21.74 -6.20
C ILE A 34 1.75 -23.01 -5.35
N TRP A 35 2.85 -23.51 -4.79
CA TRP A 35 2.82 -24.72 -3.96
C TRP A 35 2.01 -24.54 -2.69
N TYR A 36 2.19 -23.43 -1.97
CA TYR A 36 1.38 -23.16 -0.78
C TYR A 36 -0.11 -23.03 -1.12
N THR A 37 -0.44 -22.45 -2.28
CA THR A 37 -1.83 -22.34 -2.75
C THR A 37 -2.44 -23.70 -3.00
N LYS A 38 -1.73 -24.62 -3.66
CA LYS A 38 -2.19 -26.01 -3.83
C LYS A 38 -2.49 -26.71 -2.50
N GLY A 39 -1.66 -26.45 -1.48
CA GLY A 39 -1.92 -26.96 -0.13
C GLY A 39 -3.18 -26.38 0.48
N LEU A 40 -3.41 -25.07 0.31
CA LEU A 40 -4.60 -24.36 0.83
C LEU A 40 -5.88 -24.72 0.08
N ASP A 41 -5.78 -25.13 -1.19
CA ASP A 41 -6.91 -25.65 -1.97
C ASP A 41 -7.43 -26.99 -1.41
N ILE A 42 -6.58 -27.74 -0.69
CA ILE A 42 -6.95 -28.98 0.01
C ILE A 42 -7.35 -28.67 1.47
N ASP A 43 -6.51 -27.93 2.20
CA ASP A 43 -6.75 -27.53 3.59
C ASP A 43 -6.75 -25.99 3.74
N SER A 44 -7.94 -25.41 3.58
CA SER A 44 -8.17 -23.96 3.72
C SER A 44 -8.13 -23.45 5.17
N THR A 45 -7.82 -24.32 6.14
CA THR A 45 -7.66 -23.97 7.56
C THR A 45 -6.21 -24.09 8.04
N ASN A 46 -5.27 -24.38 7.13
CA ASN A 46 -3.88 -24.57 7.48
C ASN A 46 -3.17 -23.25 7.84
N VAL A 47 -2.99 -23.01 9.14
CA VAL A 47 -2.31 -21.82 9.69
C VAL A 47 -0.90 -21.63 9.11
N LEU A 48 -0.14 -22.71 8.95
CA LEU A 48 1.25 -22.67 8.50
C LEU A 48 1.38 -22.29 7.03
N LEU A 49 0.50 -22.81 6.16
CA LEU A 49 0.51 -22.48 4.74
C LEU A 49 0.19 -21.00 4.50
N TYR A 50 -0.81 -20.45 5.17
CA TYR A 50 -1.06 -19.01 5.12
C TYR A 50 0.15 -18.20 5.60
N ASN A 51 0.76 -18.59 6.72
CA ASN A 51 1.93 -17.89 7.26
C ASN A 51 3.14 -17.94 6.31
N ASN A 52 3.38 -19.07 5.65
CA ASN A 52 4.48 -19.26 4.71
C ASN A 52 4.22 -18.54 3.37
N ARG A 53 2.99 -18.57 2.86
CA ARG A 53 2.61 -17.85 1.63
C ARG A 53 2.66 -16.34 1.84
N SER A 54 2.24 -15.86 3.01
CA SER A 54 2.44 -14.46 3.43
C SER A 54 3.91 -14.06 3.41
N ALA A 55 4.81 -14.92 3.88
CA ALA A 55 6.26 -14.68 3.82
C ALA A 55 6.74 -14.52 2.37
N ALA A 56 6.30 -15.40 1.47
CA ALA A 56 6.66 -15.35 0.05
C ALA A 56 6.15 -14.06 -0.62
N TYR A 57 4.92 -13.63 -0.31
CA TYR A 57 4.37 -12.36 -0.81
C TYR A 57 5.19 -11.14 -0.36
N LEU A 58 5.70 -11.12 0.87
CA LEU A 58 6.59 -10.05 1.33
C LEU A 58 7.89 -9.99 0.52
N MET A 59 8.46 -11.14 0.16
CA MET A 59 9.71 -11.21 -0.60
C MET A 59 9.58 -10.69 -2.04
N ILE A 60 8.36 -10.69 -2.60
CA ILE A 60 8.07 -10.11 -3.93
C ILE A 60 7.38 -8.75 -3.85
N ASN A 61 7.51 -8.06 -2.72
CA ASN A 61 6.96 -6.72 -2.48
C ASN A 61 5.43 -6.62 -2.72
N LYS A 62 4.67 -7.64 -2.31
CA LYS A 62 3.20 -7.65 -2.30
C LYS A 62 2.65 -7.61 -0.86
N PRO A 63 2.83 -6.51 -0.12
CA PRO A 63 2.48 -6.43 1.29
C PRO A 63 0.97 -6.56 1.57
N LEU A 64 0.11 -6.16 0.63
CA LEU A 64 -1.34 -6.31 0.80
C LEU A 64 -1.77 -7.78 0.75
N ASP A 65 -1.23 -8.57 -0.17
CA ASP A 65 -1.53 -10.01 -0.26
C ASP A 65 -0.90 -10.75 0.92
N ALA A 66 0.31 -10.36 1.33
CA ALA A 66 0.92 -10.86 2.54
C ALA A 66 0.06 -10.59 3.78
N TYR A 67 -0.50 -9.39 3.92
CA TYR A 67 -1.37 -9.03 5.04
C TYR A 67 -2.63 -9.90 5.07
N LYS A 68 -3.28 -10.13 3.92
CA LYS A 68 -4.47 -11.00 3.83
C LYS A 68 -4.18 -12.42 4.35
N ASP A 69 -3.06 -13.00 3.93
CA ASP A 69 -2.68 -14.33 4.38
C ASP A 69 -2.26 -14.36 5.86
N ALA A 70 -1.46 -13.39 6.31
CA ALA A 70 -1.05 -13.33 7.72
C ALA A 70 -2.25 -13.11 8.64
N SER A 71 -3.17 -12.21 8.28
CA SER A 71 -4.40 -11.96 9.05
C SER A 71 -5.33 -13.17 9.06
N ARG A 72 -5.42 -13.92 7.94
CA ARG A 72 -6.12 -15.20 7.92
C ARG A 72 -5.48 -16.22 8.86
N SER A 73 -4.15 -16.32 8.87
CA SER A 73 -3.41 -17.17 9.81
C SER A 73 -3.69 -16.79 11.27
N VAL A 74 -3.68 -15.48 11.60
CA VAL A 74 -4.03 -14.98 12.95
C VAL A 74 -5.50 -15.26 13.32
N SER A 75 -6.41 -15.21 12.35
CA SER A 75 -7.83 -15.52 12.61
C SER A 75 -8.08 -17.00 12.90
N LEU A 76 -7.22 -17.89 12.39
CA LEU A 76 -7.27 -19.33 12.60
C LEU A 76 -6.54 -19.73 13.90
N ASP A 77 -5.43 -19.06 14.20
CA ASP A 77 -4.67 -19.22 15.44
C ASP A 77 -4.12 -17.88 15.91
N SER A 78 -4.80 -17.29 16.90
CA SER A 78 -4.42 -16.00 17.47
C SER A 78 -3.17 -16.06 18.35
N GLN A 79 -2.71 -17.25 18.72
CA GLN A 79 -1.49 -17.44 19.52
C GLN A 79 -0.24 -17.56 18.64
N ASN A 80 -0.39 -17.63 17.31
CA ASN A 80 0.74 -17.67 16.39
C ASN A 80 1.41 -16.29 16.27
N VAL A 81 2.35 -16.03 17.17
CA VAL A 81 3.12 -14.77 17.23
C VAL A 81 3.84 -14.47 15.91
N LYS A 82 4.32 -15.49 15.19
CA LYS A 82 4.97 -15.28 13.88
C LYS A 82 4.01 -14.69 12.86
N SER A 83 2.75 -15.14 12.85
CA SER A 83 1.70 -14.58 11.98
C SER A 83 1.35 -13.16 12.38
N VAL A 84 1.21 -12.87 13.68
CA VAL A 84 0.95 -11.51 14.17
C VAL A 84 2.10 -10.56 13.81
N LEU A 85 3.36 -10.96 14.04
CA LEU A 85 4.55 -10.18 13.64
C LEU A 85 4.57 -9.92 12.13
N ARG A 86 4.14 -10.88 11.32
CA ARG A 86 4.04 -10.72 9.88
C ARG A 86 2.94 -9.72 9.48
N CYS A 87 1.78 -9.72 10.16
CA CYS A 87 0.78 -8.65 10.01
C CYS A 87 1.38 -7.28 10.34
N VAL A 88 2.08 -7.14 11.48
CA VAL A 88 2.72 -5.89 11.90
C VAL A 88 3.70 -5.37 10.83
N LYS A 89 4.52 -6.26 10.25
CA LYS A 89 5.41 -5.91 9.13
C LYS A 89 4.64 -5.39 7.93
N CYS A 90 3.57 -6.06 7.53
CA CYS A 90 2.76 -5.63 6.40
C CYS A 90 2.12 -4.27 6.67
N CYS A 91 1.52 -4.07 7.85
CA CYS A 91 0.93 -2.79 8.26
C CYS A 91 1.99 -1.66 8.22
N LEU A 92 3.20 -1.92 8.71
CA LEU A 92 4.29 -0.95 8.64
C LEU A 92 4.63 -0.58 7.18
N THR A 93 4.75 -1.55 6.27
CA THR A 93 5.04 -1.29 4.85
C THR A 93 3.90 -0.56 4.14
N LEU A 94 2.65 -0.83 4.54
CA LEU A 94 1.43 -0.18 4.04
C LEU A 94 1.18 1.20 4.71
N GLY A 95 1.93 1.54 5.76
CA GLY A 95 1.76 2.77 6.53
C GLY A 95 0.52 2.77 7.44
N ASP A 96 -0.10 1.61 7.68
CA ASP A 96 -1.21 1.47 8.62
C ASP A 96 -0.68 1.38 10.06
N LEU A 97 -0.35 2.56 10.61
CA LEU A 97 0.25 2.68 11.93
C LEU A 97 -0.70 2.27 13.06
N ASP A 98 -2.00 2.45 12.89
CA ASP A 98 -3.00 2.16 13.92
C ASP A 98 -3.19 0.66 14.07
N GLU A 99 -3.36 -0.05 12.96
CA GLU A 99 -3.45 -1.50 12.98
C GLU A 99 -2.13 -2.15 13.42
N ALA A 100 -0.98 -1.60 13.00
CA ALA A 100 0.32 -2.05 13.48
C ALA A 100 0.43 -1.96 15.01
N LYS A 101 0.03 -0.83 15.61
CA LYS A 101 0.05 -0.63 17.08
C LYS A 101 -0.92 -1.58 17.78
N ARG A 102 -2.11 -1.80 17.23
CA ARG A 102 -3.09 -2.75 17.76
C ARG A 102 -2.52 -4.18 17.78
N LEU A 103 -1.93 -4.63 16.68
CA LEU A 103 -1.32 -5.96 16.61
C LEU A 103 -0.09 -6.09 17.52
N CYS A 104 0.67 -5.01 17.73
CA CYS A 104 1.76 -4.99 18.69
C CYS A 104 1.30 -5.26 20.14
N SER A 105 0.06 -4.91 20.53
CA SER A 105 -0.43 -5.22 21.87
C SER A 105 -0.57 -6.73 22.07
N ILE A 106 -1.00 -7.46 21.03
CA ILE A 106 -1.11 -8.93 21.05
C ILE A 106 0.28 -9.56 21.25
N VAL A 107 1.29 -9.12 20.48
CA VAL A 107 2.65 -9.65 20.62
C VAL A 107 3.24 -9.33 21.99
N ARG A 108 2.91 -8.17 22.57
CA ARG A 108 3.37 -7.79 23.91
C ARG A 108 2.87 -8.76 24.97
N GLU A 109 1.63 -9.23 24.86
CA GLU A 109 1.03 -10.16 25.80
C GLU A 109 1.61 -11.58 25.66
N LEU A 110 1.83 -12.04 24.43
CA LEU A 110 2.29 -13.39 24.15
C LEU A 110 3.82 -13.57 24.30
N GLU A 111 4.61 -12.67 23.71
CA GLU A 111 6.07 -12.76 23.68
C GLU A 111 6.76 -11.39 23.86
N PRO A 112 6.74 -10.79 25.06
CA PRO A 112 7.28 -9.44 25.29
C PRO A 112 8.80 -9.32 25.07
N ALA A 113 9.54 -10.43 25.19
CA ALA A 113 10.99 -10.47 25.03
C ALA A 113 11.45 -10.70 23.57
N ASN A 114 10.50 -10.89 22.63
CA ASN A 114 10.79 -11.19 21.24
C ASN A 114 11.67 -10.09 20.61
N THR A 115 12.78 -10.48 19.98
CA THR A 115 13.78 -9.56 19.41
C THR A 115 13.25 -8.84 18.18
N GLU A 116 12.61 -9.58 17.28
CA GLU A 116 11.97 -9.04 16.09
C GLU A 116 10.87 -8.04 16.44
N PHE A 117 10.06 -8.35 17.45
CA PHE A 117 9.04 -7.45 17.98
C PHE A 117 9.64 -6.11 18.43
N ARG A 118 10.74 -6.14 19.19
CA ARG A 118 11.44 -4.92 19.64
C ARG A 118 11.93 -4.08 18.47
N THR A 119 12.48 -4.70 17.44
CA THR A 119 12.89 -4.00 16.21
C THR A 119 11.69 -3.37 15.49
N LEU A 120 10.55 -4.07 15.39
CA LEU A 120 9.35 -3.52 14.76
C LEU A 120 8.77 -2.35 15.56
N LEU A 121 8.72 -2.44 16.89
CA LEU A 121 8.28 -1.34 17.74
C LEU A 121 9.12 -0.08 17.56
N GLN A 122 10.45 -0.23 17.46
CA GLN A 122 11.35 0.89 17.21
C GLN A 122 11.04 1.57 15.86
N LYS A 123 10.82 0.76 14.81
CA LYS A 123 10.47 1.28 13.49
C LYS A 123 9.11 2.00 13.49
N ILE A 124 8.10 1.43 14.15
CA ILE A 124 6.77 2.03 14.29
C ILE A 124 6.85 3.34 15.06
N GLY A 125 7.63 3.37 16.15
CA GLY A 125 7.84 4.58 16.95
C GLY A 125 8.48 5.70 16.14
N LEU A 126 9.58 5.39 15.45
CA LEU A 126 10.28 6.35 14.58
C LEU A 126 9.37 6.88 13.46
N LEU A 127 8.63 5.99 12.79
CA LEU A 127 7.70 6.37 11.73
C LEU A 127 6.56 7.24 12.28
N SER A 128 5.98 6.88 13.42
CA SER A 128 4.90 7.65 14.07
C SER A 128 5.37 9.06 14.46
N GLU A 129 6.58 9.18 15.02
CA GLU A 129 7.15 10.47 15.39
C GLU A 129 7.49 11.32 14.16
N THR A 130 8.04 10.70 13.12
CA THR A 130 8.32 11.38 11.85
C THR A 130 7.03 11.89 11.21
N TYR A 131 5.97 11.08 11.21
CA TYR A 131 4.67 11.46 10.66
C TYR A 131 4.01 12.60 11.47
N ARG A 132 4.03 12.51 12.80
CA ARG A 132 3.57 13.61 13.68
C ARG A 132 4.31 14.92 13.40
N SER A 133 5.64 14.84 13.21
CA SER A 133 6.46 16.02 12.88
C SER A 133 6.10 16.57 11.50
N TYR A 134 5.78 15.70 10.54
CA TYR A 134 5.28 16.10 9.23
C TYR A 134 3.95 16.88 9.36
N GLU A 135 3.00 16.39 10.15
CA GLU A 135 1.71 17.06 10.37
C GLU A 135 1.89 18.45 10.98
N GLU A 136 2.81 18.60 11.95
CA GLU A 136 3.16 19.90 12.52
C GLU A 136 3.69 20.88 11.46
N LYS A 137 4.63 20.44 10.61
CA LYS A 137 5.19 21.28 9.53
C LYS A 137 4.16 21.58 8.44
N LEU A 138 3.25 20.65 8.17
CA LEU A 138 2.12 20.89 7.28
C LEU A 138 1.20 21.98 7.84
N SER A 139 0.87 21.93 9.13
CA SER A 139 -0.02 22.90 9.79
C SER A 139 0.55 24.32 9.80
N THR A 140 1.88 24.45 9.90
CA THR A 140 2.61 25.72 9.86
C THR A 140 2.95 26.18 8.43
N SER A 141 2.47 25.44 7.41
CA SER A 141 2.75 25.70 6.00
C SER A 141 4.23 25.68 5.62
N ASP A 142 5.07 25.03 6.44
CA ASP A 142 6.47 24.78 6.13
C ASP A 142 6.59 23.56 5.21
N PHE A 143 6.16 23.76 3.95
CA PHE A 143 6.07 22.68 2.97
C PHE A 143 7.43 22.07 2.62
N ARG A 144 8.54 22.80 2.79
CA ARG A 144 9.89 22.27 2.51
C ARG A 144 10.27 21.21 3.53
N HIS A 145 10.10 21.48 4.82
CA HIS A 145 10.35 20.48 5.86
C HIS A 145 9.28 19.38 5.85
N ALA A 146 8.02 19.72 5.57
CA ALA A 146 6.97 18.71 5.39
C ALA A 146 7.32 17.72 4.26
N LEU A 147 7.85 18.19 3.13
CA LEU A 147 8.28 17.32 2.02
C LEU A 147 9.40 16.36 2.45
N TYR A 148 10.37 16.86 3.19
CA TYR A 148 11.46 16.03 3.71
C TYR A 148 10.95 14.92 4.63
N LEU A 149 10.07 15.26 5.57
CA LEU A 149 9.53 14.33 6.57
C LEU A 149 8.60 13.29 5.94
N ILE A 150 7.71 13.70 5.03
CA ILE A 150 6.82 12.74 4.34
C ILE A 150 7.61 11.83 3.39
N THR A 151 8.70 12.32 2.79
CA THR A 151 9.59 11.46 1.98
C THR A 151 10.22 10.36 2.83
N LYS A 152 10.72 10.69 4.03
CA LYS A 152 11.20 9.68 5.01
C LYS A 152 10.12 8.69 5.42
N CYS A 153 8.87 9.15 5.57
CA CYS A 153 7.75 8.25 5.85
C CYS A 153 7.53 7.27 4.68
N THR A 154 7.58 7.75 3.43
CA THR A 154 7.47 6.87 2.24
C THR A 154 8.66 5.93 2.06
N GLU A 155 9.87 6.30 2.49
CA GLU A 155 11.02 5.39 2.50
C GLU A 155 10.85 4.27 3.53
N SER A 156 10.23 4.57 4.68
CA SER A 156 9.95 3.59 5.74
C SER A 156 8.73 2.72 5.43
N ALA A 157 7.74 3.26 4.71
CA ALA A 157 6.48 2.63 4.33
C ALA A 157 6.22 2.80 2.82
N PRO A 158 6.98 2.11 1.96
CA PRO A 158 6.98 2.35 0.51
C PRO A 158 5.67 2.00 -0.18
N ALA A 159 4.87 1.09 0.38
CA ALA A 159 3.57 0.72 -0.18
C ALA A 159 2.40 1.55 0.40
N SER A 160 2.69 2.58 1.21
CA SER A 160 1.64 3.44 1.75
C SER A 160 1.11 4.39 0.70
N LEU A 161 -0.08 4.11 0.17
CA LEU A 161 -0.77 5.03 -0.72
C LEU A 161 -1.08 6.35 0.00
N ASN A 162 -1.47 6.31 1.28
CA ASN A 162 -1.78 7.51 2.05
C ASN A 162 -0.57 8.46 2.16
N PHE A 163 0.60 7.97 2.58
CA PHE A 163 1.78 8.83 2.66
C PHE A 163 2.22 9.36 1.30
N ASN A 164 2.05 8.57 0.24
CA ASN A 164 2.34 9.03 -1.12
C ASN A 164 1.35 10.10 -1.60
N LEU A 165 0.06 10.00 -1.28
CA LEU A 165 -0.93 11.05 -1.56
C LEU A 165 -0.61 12.34 -0.80
N GLN A 166 -0.21 12.23 0.46
CA GLN A 166 0.24 13.37 1.27
C GLN A 166 1.52 14.01 0.68
N ARG A 167 2.46 13.19 0.20
CA ARG A 167 3.64 13.67 -0.51
C ARG A 167 3.28 14.39 -1.81
N LEU A 168 2.33 13.86 -2.58
CA LEU A 168 1.79 14.52 -3.78
C LEU A 168 1.19 15.88 -3.44
N HIS A 169 0.38 15.96 -2.38
CA HIS A 169 -0.18 17.22 -1.90
C HIS A 169 0.92 18.27 -1.67
N VAL A 170 1.97 17.91 -0.91
CA VAL A 170 3.08 18.84 -0.61
C VAL A 170 3.86 19.24 -1.86
N LEU A 171 4.09 18.31 -2.80
CA LEU A 171 4.76 18.62 -4.07
C LEU A 171 3.97 19.65 -4.89
N ILE A 172 2.64 19.54 -4.93
CA ILE A 172 1.76 20.51 -5.57
C ILE A 172 1.88 21.89 -4.89
N GLN A 173 1.86 21.96 -3.55
CA GLN A 173 2.03 23.22 -2.82
C GLN A 173 3.38 23.90 -3.10
N LEU A 174 4.44 23.10 -3.26
CA LEU A 174 5.78 23.57 -3.62
C LEU A 174 5.96 23.87 -5.12
N LYS A 175 4.92 23.72 -5.93
CA LYS A 175 4.95 23.88 -7.40
C LYS A 175 5.94 22.93 -8.10
N LYS A 176 6.24 21.79 -7.48
CA LYS A 176 7.11 20.73 -8.02
C LYS A 176 6.31 19.76 -8.90
N PHE A 177 5.70 20.29 -9.96
CA PHE A 177 4.71 19.55 -10.76
C PHE A 177 5.29 18.39 -11.56
N THR A 178 6.56 18.48 -11.99
CA THR A 178 7.25 17.40 -12.71
C THR A 178 7.53 16.21 -11.81
N GLU A 179 8.02 16.45 -10.59
CA GLU A 179 8.22 15.42 -9.55
C GLU A 179 6.88 14.77 -9.17
N ALA A 180 5.83 15.58 -8.99
CA ALA A 180 4.48 15.08 -8.69
C ALA A 180 3.94 14.20 -9.82
N LYS A 181 4.09 14.61 -11.08
CA LYS A 181 3.65 13.84 -12.25
C LYS A 181 4.31 12.47 -12.30
N SER A 182 5.64 12.41 -12.15
CA SER A 182 6.39 11.15 -12.14
C SER A 182 5.93 10.23 -11.01
N LEU A 183 5.68 10.79 -9.82
CA LEU A 183 5.17 10.02 -8.68
C LEU A 183 3.76 9.45 -8.96
N VAL A 184 2.84 10.24 -9.52
CA VAL A 184 1.49 9.77 -9.88
C VAL A 184 1.55 8.65 -10.91
N GLU A 185 2.39 8.79 -11.94
CA GLU A 185 2.57 7.76 -12.97
C GLU A 185 3.04 6.44 -12.35
N ASN A 186 4.03 6.49 -11.46
CA ASN A 186 4.51 5.29 -10.76
C ASN A 186 3.41 4.64 -9.90
N LEU A 187 2.61 5.43 -9.17
CA LEU A 187 1.58 4.92 -8.27
C LEU A 187 0.36 4.34 -9.01
N LEU A 188 0.03 4.87 -10.19
CA LEU A 188 -1.11 4.36 -10.96
C LEU A 188 -0.89 2.92 -11.41
N HIS A 189 0.33 2.51 -11.77
CA HIS A 189 0.63 1.12 -12.16
C HIS A 189 0.18 0.07 -11.13
N SER A 190 0.13 0.41 -9.83
CA SER A 190 -0.35 -0.46 -8.76
C SER A 190 -1.75 -0.11 -8.25
N HIS A 191 -2.30 1.05 -8.64
CA HIS A 191 -3.54 1.62 -8.12
C HIS A 191 -4.37 2.30 -9.23
N ASP A 192 -4.58 1.62 -10.36
CA ASP A 192 -5.19 2.19 -11.57
C ASP A 192 -6.58 2.80 -11.35
N SER A 193 -7.30 2.36 -10.32
CA SER A 193 -8.66 2.81 -9.99
C SER A 193 -8.73 3.85 -8.87
N SER A 194 -7.60 4.36 -8.38
CA SER A 194 -7.60 5.38 -7.31
C SER A 194 -8.07 6.73 -7.86
N VAL A 195 -9.19 7.20 -7.31
CA VAL A 195 -9.81 8.49 -7.67
C VAL A 195 -8.89 9.65 -7.28
N ASP A 196 -8.23 9.55 -6.13
CA ASP A 196 -7.26 10.55 -5.68
C ASP A 196 -6.07 10.66 -6.64
N LEU A 197 -5.52 9.52 -7.11
CA LEU A 197 -4.43 9.54 -8.08
C LEU A 197 -4.86 10.09 -9.44
N LEU A 198 -6.07 9.78 -9.90
CA LEU A 198 -6.64 10.37 -11.11
C LEU A 198 -6.82 11.89 -10.97
N PHE A 199 -7.26 12.35 -9.79
CA PHE A 199 -7.35 13.77 -9.48
C PHE A 199 -5.98 14.44 -9.49
N TYR A 200 -4.97 13.89 -8.81
CA TYR A 200 -3.61 14.42 -8.81
C TYR A 200 -2.96 14.38 -10.21
N ARG A 201 -3.26 13.39 -11.04
CA ARG A 201 -2.84 13.35 -12.45
C ARG A 201 -3.41 14.54 -13.22
N GLY A 202 -4.71 14.80 -13.05
CA GLY A 202 -5.38 15.97 -13.61
C GLY A 202 -4.77 17.28 -13.14
N LEU A 203 -4.48 17.40 -11.83
CA LEU A 203 -3.81 18.59 -11.26
C LEU A 203 -2.42 18.82 -11.86
N CYS A 204 -1.60 17.77 -11.98
CA CYS A 204 -0.26 17.90 -12.57
C CYS A 204 -0.34 18.39 -14.01
N LEU A 205 -1.26 17.85 -14.82
CA LEU A 205 -1.48 18.28 -16.19
C LEU A 205 -2.01 19.72 -16.27
N TYR A 206 -2.91 20.08 -15.37
CA TYR A 206 -3.45 21.44 -15.26
C TYR A 206 -2.35 22.47 -14.99
N TYR A 207 -1.46 22.20 -14.04
CA TYR A 207 -0.35 23.11 -13.71
C TYR A 207 0.80 23.09 -14.73
N LEU A 208 0.80 22.12 -15.65
CA LEU A 208 1.74 22.03 -16.79
C LEU A 208 1.11 22.53 -18.10
N ASP A 209 0.02 23.30 -18.03
CA ASP A 209 -0.70 23.90 -19.16
C ASP A 209 -1.26 22.92 -20.22
N HIS A 210 -1.39 21.64 -19.85
CA HIS A 210 -2.05 20.59 -20.64
C HIS A 210 -3.54 20.50 -20.28
N PHE A 211 -4.27 21.62 -20.47
CA PHE A 211 -5.66 21.77 -20.01
C PHE A 211 -6.64 20.77 -20.64
N ASP A 212 -6.48 20.47 -21.92
CA ASP A 212 -7.25 19.48 -22.66
C ASP A 212 -7.21 18.10 -21.98
N LYS A 213 -6.01 17.62 -21.65
CA LYS A 213 -5.81 16.34 -20.97
C LYS A 213 -6.29 16.39 -19.52
N ALA A 214 -6.01 17.50 -18.82
CA ALA A 214 -6.46 17.70 -17.45
C ALA A 214 -7.99 17.61 -17.32
N ILE A 215 -8.73 18.27 -18.22
CA ILE A 215 -10.20 18.25 -18.29
C ILE A 215 -10.72 16.82 -18.44
N SER A 216 -10.12 16.00 -19.31
CA SER A 216 -10.51 14.60 -19.49
C SER A 216 -10.36 13.78 -18.19
N HIS A 217 -9.24 13.96 -17.47
CA HIS A 217 -9.04 13.29 -16.19
C HIS A 217 -10.02 13.76 -15.11
N PHE A 218 -10.28 15.07 -15.03
CA PHE A 218 -11.28 15.60 -14.10
C PHE A 218 -12.71 15.13 -14.42
N GLN A 219 -13.06 15.00 -15.70
CA GLN A 219 -14.34 14.40 -16.11
C GLN A 219 -14.45 12.95 -15.65
N HIS A 220 -13.36 12.19 -15.76
CA HIS A 220 -13.35 10.81 -15.27
C HIS A 220 -13.57 10.75 -13.76
N VAL A 221 -12.86 11.59 -12.99
CA VAL A 221 -13.08 11.71 -11.54
C VAL A 221 -14.53 12.08 -11.21
N LEU A 222 -15.11 13.08 -11.88
CA LEU A 222 -16.50 13.49 -11.66
C LEU A 222 -17.55 12.47 -12.13
N ARG A 223 -17.18 11.55 -13.03
CA ARG A 223 -18.04 10.43 -13.42
C ARG A 223 -18.11 9.37 -12.32
N LEU A 224 -16.98 9.11 -11.67
CA LEU A 224 -16.89 8.16 -10.56
C LEU A 224 -17.43 8.75 -9.26
N HIS A 225 -17.12 10.03 -8.99
CA HIS A 225 -17.51 10.77 -7.79
C HIS A 225 -18.01 12.17 -8.18
N PRO A 226 -19.31 12.29 -8.52
CA PRO A 226 -19.91 13.57 -8.89
C PRO A 226 -19.75 14.65 -7.83
N ASP A 227 -19.75 14.27 -6.55
CA ASP A 227 -19.68 15.19 -5.40
C ASP A 227 -18.24 15.58 -5.00
N HIS A 228 -17.23 15.24 -5.82
CA HIS A 228 -15.83 15.60 -5.53
C HIS A 228 -15.58 17.11 -5.71
N VAL A 229 -15.84 17.88 -4.64
CA VAL A 229 -15.87 19.36 -4.62
C VAL A 229 -14.59 19.98 -5.18
N GLU A 230 -13.41 19.45 -4.83
CA GLU A 230 -12.14 20.01 -5.32
C GLU A 230 -12.00 19.85 -6.85
N THR A 231 -12.43 18.71 -7.37
CA THR A 231 -12.39 18.44 -8.82
C THR A 231 -13.35 19.36 -9.54
N GLN A 232 -14.58 19.56 -9.04
CA GLN A 232 -15.54 20.48 -9.65
C GLN A 232 -14.97 21.90 -9.79
N LYS A 233 -14.31 22.41 -8.74
CA LYS A 233 -13.69 23.73 -8.71
C LYS A 233 -12.58 23.85 -9.76
N VAL A 234 -11.63 22.92 -9.76
CA VAL A 234 -10.47 22.98 -10.68
C VAL A 234 -10.89 22.68 -12.12
N PHE A 235 -11.85 21.78 -12.33
CA PHE A 235 -12.43 21.48 -13.64
C PHE A 235 -13.02 22.72 -14.31
N LYS A 236 -13.83 23.51 -13.58
CA LYS A 236 -14.40 24.76 -14.10
C LYS A 236 -13.31 25.76 -14.49
N ARG A 237 -12.25 25.88 -13.67
CA ARG A 237 -11.10 26.74 -13.97
C ARG A 237 -10.35 26.28 -15.22
N ALA A 238 -10.07 24.98 -15.34
CA ALA A 238 -9.38 24.40 -16.49
C ALA A 238 -10.12 24.66 -17.80
N LYS A 239 -11.46 24.50 -17.82
CA LYS A 239 -12.30 24.81 -18.99
C LYS A 239 -12.22 26.28 -19.42
N ASN A 240 -12.27 27.20 -18.45
CA ASN A 240 -12.19 28.62 -18.74
C ASN A 240 -10.80 28.98 -19.33
N LEU A 241 -9.72 28.44 -18.77
CA LEU A 241 -8.36 28.68 -19.27
C LEU A 241 -8.16 28.13 -20.70
N LEU A 242 -8.70 26.94 -21.00
CA LEU A 242 -8.66 26.38 -22.35
C LEU A 242 -9.37 27.29 -23.35
N LYS A 243 -10.57 27.77 -23.01
CA LYS A 243 -11.34 28.70 -23.85
C LYS A 243 -10.56 29.99 -24.13
N PHE A 244 -9.98 30.61 -23.11
CA PHE A 244 -9.15 31.82 -23.30
C PHE A 244 -7.92 31.56 -24.17
N LYS A 245 -7.30 30.38 -24.06
CA LYS A 245 -6.16 29.99 -24.89
C LYS A 245 -6.57 29.83 -26.36
N GLU A 246 -7.75 29.27 -26.63
CA GLU A 246 -8.29 29.13 -27.98
C GLU A 246 -8.66 30.50 -28.58
N GLU A 247 -9.32 31.37 -27.82
CA GLU A 247 -9.68 32.74 -28.24
C GLU A 247 -8.45 33.62 -28.49
N GLY A 248 -7.39 33.47 -27.68
CA GLY A 248 -6.13 34.18 -27.87
C GLY A 248 -5.32 33.72 -29.09
N ASN A 249 -5.51 32.47 -29.54
CA ASN A 249 -4.84 31.92 -30.71
C ASN A 249 -5.59 32.19 -32.04
N THR A 250 -6.77 32.82 -31.97
CA THR A 250 -7.58 33.19 -33.15
C THR A 250 -7.30 34.60 -33.68
N PHE A 251 -6.23 35.26 -33.23
CA PHE A 251 -5.71 36.54 -33.72
C PHE A 251 -4.26 36.40 -34.19
#